data_AF-A0A444V4I8-F1
#
_entry.id   AF-A0A444V4I8-F1
#
_cell.length_a   1.000
_cell.length_b   1.000
_cell.length_c   1.000
_cell.angle_alpha   90.00
_cell.angle_beta   90.00
_cell.angle_gamma   90.00
#
_symmetry.space_group_name_H-M   'P 1'
#
loop_
_entity.id
_entity.type
_entity.pdbx_description
1 polymer ?
#
loop_
_entity_poly.entity_id
_entity_poly.type
_entity_poly.pdbx_seq_one_letter_code
_entity_poly.pdbx_strand_id
1 'polypeptide(L)'
;MHLHMKPKESLQFYRKHCLPNYYPLYPPAEEMNVDYEQFQAYAQLPVTPDIFITPSELRYFIKDVIGCVCVNPGRLTKGQVGGTYGRLFIKRDASLEQGMEMRSPCAAAEVVKI
;
A
#
# COMPACT_ATOMS: atom_id res chain seq x y z
N MET A 1 9.89 -15.77 9.28
CA MET A 1 10.21 -16.56 8.07
C MET A 1 10.35 -15.60 6.89
N HIS A 2 11.31 -15.77 5.97
CA HIS A 2 11.36 -14.93 4.76
C HIS A 2 10.12 -15.23 3.92
N LEU A 3 9.12 -14.34 3.93
CA LEU A 3 8.02 -14.37 2.96
C LEU A 3 8.63 -14.12 1.58
N HIS A 4 9.09 -15.19 0.93
CA HIS A 4 9.68 -15.14 -0.40
C HIS A 4 8.56 -15.05 -1.44
N MET A 5 7.72 -14.02 -1.35
CA MET A 5 6.80 -13.69 -2.44
C MET A 5 7.63 -13.26 -3.64
N LYS A 6 7.41 -13.90 -4.80
CA LYS A 6 8.05 -13.46 -6.03
C LYS A 6 7.50 -12.06 -6.38
N PRO A 7 8.30 -11.15 -6.98
CA PRO A 7 7.87 -9.78 -7.28
C PRO A 7 6.59 -9.65 -8.12
N LYS A 8 6.22 -10.70 -8.88
CA LYS A 8 4.98 -10.77 -9.66
C LYS A 8 3.75 -11.16 -8.83
N GLU A 9 3.94 -11.89 -7.72
CA GLU A 9 2.87 -12.36 -6.83
C GLU A 9 2.41 -11.26 -5.86
N SER A 10 3.32 -10.37 -5.44
CA SER A 10 2.99 -9.24 -4.57
C SER A 10 1.86 -8.39 -5.15
N LEU A 11 1.88 -8.13 -6.46
CA LEU A 11 0.84 -7.35 -7.15
C LEU A 11 -0.49 -8.05 -7.34
N GLN A 12 -0.46 -9.35 -7.59
CA GLN A 12 -1.68 -10.15 -7.68
C GLN A 12 -2.34 -10.26 -6.30
N PHE A 13 -1.54 -10.28 -5.22
CA PHE A 13 -2.02 -10.18 -3.84
C PHE A 13 -2.75 -8.86 -3.58
N TYR A 14 -2.16 -7.71 -3.94
CA TYR A 14 -2.82 -6.40 -3.82
C TYR A 14 -4.13 -6.32 -4.62
N ARG A 15 -4.12 -6.83 -5.86
CA ARG A 15 -5.26 -6.76 -6.77
C ARG A 15 -6.45 -7.64 -6.37
N LYS A 16 -6.23 -8.71 -5.59
CA LYS A 16 -7.26 -9.66 -5.17
C LYS A 16 -7.74 -9.49 -3.72
N HIS A 17 -6.93 -8.92 -2.82
CA HIS A 17 -7.20 -8.97 -1.37
C HIS A 17 -7.19 -7.61 -0.64
N CYS A 18 -6.80 -6.49 -1.26
CA CYS A 18 -6.62 -5.22 -0.53
C CYS A 18 -7.87 -4.41 -0.17
N LEU A 19 -9.08 -4.94 -0.34
CA LEU A 19 -10.27 -4.09 -0.34
C LEU A 19 -11.22 -4.17 0.88
N PRO A 20 -11.23 -5.20 1.76
CA PRO A 20 -12.09 -5.14 2.95
C PRO A 20 -11.37 -4.61 4.21
N ASN A 21 -10.07 -4.87 4.39
CA ASN A 21 -9.37 -4.58 5.64
C ASN A 21 -7.84 -4.49 5.44
N TYR A 22 -7.13 -3.98 6.46
CA TYR A 22 -5.68 -3.77 6.46
C TYR A 22 -4.85 -5.06 6.54
N TYR A 23 -5.45 -6.21 6.90
CA TYR A 23 -4.74 -7.49 7.03
C TYR A 23 -5.65 -8.69 6.68
N PRO A 24 -5.82 -8.99 5.38
CA PRO A 24 -6.80 -9.98 4.90
C PRO A 24 -6.33 -11.44 5.02
N LEU A 25 -5.10 -11.68 5.51
CA LEU A 25 -4.52 -13.02 5.59
C LEU A 25 -5.05 -13.77 6.82
N TYR A 26 -5.72 -14.90 6.57
CA TYR A 26 -6.17 -15.82 7.61
C TYR A 26 -5.78 -17.27 7.27
N PRO A 27 -5.19 -18.04 8.20
CA PRO A 27 -4.73 -17.59 9.52
C PRO A 27 -3.60 -16.54 9.44
N PRO A 28 -3.41 -15.70 10.48
CA PRO A 28 -2.31 -14.75 10.52
C PRO A 28 -0.94 -15.43 10.37
N ALA A 29 0.09 -14.64 10.05
CA ALA A 29 1.46 -15.17 10.03
C ALA A 29 1.84 -15.65 11.44
N GLU A 30 2.68 -16.68 11.54
CA GLU A 30 3.04 -17.28 12.84
C GLU A 30 3.62 -16.26 13.83
N GLU A 31 4.33 -15.26 13.33
CA GLU A 31 4.90 -14.15 14.09
C GLU A 31 3.91 -13.04 14.48
N MET A 32 2.62 -13.16 14.11
CA MET A 32 1.62 -12.11 14.29
C MET A 32 0.44 -12.59 15.11
N ASN A 33 0.25 -11.95 16.27
CA ASN A 33 -0.94 -12.13 17.08
C ASN A 33 -2.02 -11.16 16.61
N VAL A 34 -3.25 -11.66 16.41
CA VAL A 34 -4.42 -10.86 16.03
C VAL A 34 -5.49 -11.01 17.09
N ASP A 35 -5.86 -9.88 17.70
CA ASP A 35 -7.10 -9.77 18.47
C ASP A 35 -8.25 -9.55 17.49
N TYR A 36 -9.11 -10.56 17.35
CA TYR A 36 -10.18 -10.53 16.35
C TYR A 36 -11.29 -9.52 16.65
N GLU A 37 -11.55 -9.22 17.93
CA GLU A 37 -12.55 -8.23 18.31
C GLU A 37 -12.09 -6.83 17.89
N GLN A 38 -10.82 -6.51 18.20
CA GLN A 38 -10.20 -5.24 17.80
C GLN A 38 -10.02 -5.15 16.28
N PHE A 39 -9.65 -6.25 15.63
CA PHE A 39 -9.51 -6.32 14.17
C PHE A 39 -10.82 -6.00 13.45
N GLN A 40 -11.95 -6.55 13.93
CA GLN A 40 -13.25 -6.27 13.34
C GLN A 40 -13.66 -4.80 13.53
N ALA A 41 -13.35 -4.21 14.68
CA ALA A 41 -13.71 -2.83 14.99
C ALA A 41 -12.84 -1.79 14.24
N TYR A 42 -11.54 -2.04 14.07
CA TYR A 42 -10.58 -0.99 13.67
C TYR A 42 -9.77 -1.28 12.41
N ALA A 43 -9.67 -2.54 11.97
CA ALA A 43 -8.82 -2.90 10.83
C ALA A 43 -9.58 -2.92 9.49
N GLN A 44 -10.86 -2.56 9.46
CA GLN A 44 -11.63 -2.51 8.22
C GLN A 44 -11.31 -1.25 7.40
N LEU A 45 -11.36 -1.36 6.08
CA LEU A 45 -11.22 -0.23 5.17
C LEU A 45 -12.63 0.31 4.85
N PRO A 46 -13.00 1.51 5.32
CA PRO A 46 -14.34 2.05 5.09
C PRO A 46 -14.57 2.50 3.64
N VAL A 47 -13.49 2.77 2.91
CA VAL A 47 -13.46 3.18 1.50
C VAL A 47 -12.23 2.60 0.82
N THR A 48 -12.22 2.57 -0.52
CA THR A 48 -10.96 2.38 -1.26
C THR A 48 -10.13 3.66 -1.09
N PRO A 49 -8.91 3.58 -0.54
CA PRO A 49 -8.09 4.78 -0.38
C PRO A 49 -7.56 5.25 -1.74
N ASP A 50 -7.38 6.57 -1.89
CA ASP A 50 -6.72 7.13 -3.07
C ASP A 50 -5.22 6.75 -3.14
N ILE A 51 -4.61 6.57 -1.97
CA ILE A 51 -3.20 6.22 -1.80
C ILE A 51 -3.10 5.18 -0.68
N PHE A 52 -2.45 4.05 -0.94
CA PHE A 52 -2.25 2.98 0.03
C PHE A 52 -0.75 2.73 0.26
N ILE A 53 -0.27 3.02 1.47
CA ILE A 53 1.15 2.90 1.80
C ILE A 53 1.38 1.61 2.57
N THR A 54 2.22 0.74 2.02
CA THR A 54 2.49 -0.60 2.57
C THR A 54 4.00 -0.88 2.64
N PRO A 55 4.67 -0.44 3.71
CA PRO A 55 6.09 -0.67 3.90
C PRO A 55 6.39 -2.16 4.08
N SER A 56 7.41 -2.68 3.40
CA SER A 56 7.84 -4.08 3.55
C SER A 56 9.33 -4.26 3.22
N GLU A 57 9.86 -5.45 3.50
CA GLU A 57 11.22 -5.84 3.09
C GLU A 57 11.37 -6.02 1.58
N LEU A 58 10.25 -6.16 0.86
CA LEU A 58 10.22 -6.33 -0.58
C LEU A 58 10.82 -5.11 -1.31
N ARG A 59 11.11 -5.27 -2.60
CA ARG A 59 11.57 -4.16 -3.43
C ARG A 59 10.52 -3.04 -3.42
N TYR A 60 10.97 -1.80 -3.32
CA TYR A 60 10.11 -0.63 -3.39
C TYR A 60 9.34 -0.59 -4.72
N PHE A 61 8.13 -0.04 -4.67
CA PHE A 61 7.29 0.16 -5.86
C PHE A 61 6.27 1.28 -5.65
N ILE A 62 5.81 1.84 -6.76
CA ILE A 62 4.61 2.69 -6.84
C ILE A 62 3.78 2.15 -8.00
N LYS A 63 2.50 1.82 -7.77
CA LYS A 63 1.61 1.24 -8.78
C LYS A 63 0.17 1.68 -8.56
N ASP A 64 -0.50 2.05 -9.64
CA ASP A 64 -1.96 2.24 -9.63
C ASP A 64 -2.66 0.88 -9.68
N VAL A 65 -3.53 0.63 -8.70
CA VAL A 65 -4.36 -0.56 -8.58
C VAL A 65 -5.79 -0.11 -8.31
N ILE A 66 -6.64 -0.17 -9.34
CA ILE A 66 -8.10 0.12 -9.22
C ILE A 66 -8.33 1.54 -8.67
N GLY A 67 -7.59 2.54 -9.19
CA GLY A 67 -7.74 3.94 -8.76
C GLY A 67 -7.07 4.28 -7.43
N CYS A 68 -6.41 3.30 -6.79
CA CYS A 68 -5.58 3.49 -5.61
C CYS A 68 -4.10 3.46 -6.00
N VAL A 69 -3.35 4.51 -5.63
CA VAL A 69 -1.89 4.52 -5.77
C VAL A 69 -1.26 3.76 -4.61
N CYS A 70 -0.90 2.51 -4.86
CA CYS A 70 -0.22 1.63 -3.90
C CYS A 70 1.29 1.92 -3.88
N VAL A 71 1.84 2.19 -2.70
CA VAL A 71 3.23 2.59 -2.50
C VAL A 71 3.89 1.67 -1.47
N ASN A 72 4.92 0.95 -1.89
CA ASN A 72 5.89 0.37 -0.97
C ASN A 72 7.16 1.22 -1.00
N PRO A 73 7.42 2.06 0.01
CA PRO A 73 8.65 2.86 0.06
C PRO A 73 9.90 2.03 0.37
N GLY A 74 9.75 0.75 0.74
CA GLY A 74 10.82 -0.06 1.30
C GLY A 74 11.11 0.32 2.76
N ARG A 75 12.30 -0.07 3.23
CA ARG A 75 12.84 0.31 4.55
C ARG A 75 13.82 1.44 4.41
N LEU A 76 13.89 2.30 5.43
CA LEU A 76 14.86 3.39 5.51
C LEU A 76 16.31 2.88 5.56
N THR A 77 16.51 1.67 6.06
CA THR A 77 17.79 0.95 6.11
C THR A 77 17.58 -0.51 5.69
N LYS A 78 18.62 -1.15 5.13
CA LYS A 78 18.63 -2.60 4.84
C LYS A 78 19.92 -3.20 5.38
N GLY A 79 19.85 -3.90 6.52
CA GLY A 79 21.05 -4.33 7.22
C GLY A 79 21.88 -3.13 7.66
N GLN A 80 23.15 -3.06 7.25
CA GLN A 80 24.06 -1.96 7.59
C GLN A 80 24.13 -0.85 6.53
N VAL A 81 23.32 -0.92 5.46
CA VAL A 81 23.32 0.10 4.39
C VAL A 81 22.05 0.95 4.40
N GLY A 82 22.17 2.14 3.80
CA GLY A 82 21.05 3.03 3.52
C GLY A 82 19.99 2.35 2.65
N GLY A 83 18.73 2.64 2.95
CA GLY A 83 17.57 2.10 2.25
C GLY A 83 16.91 3.16 1.37
N THR A 84 15.58 3.23 1.43
CA THR A 84 14.77 4.12 0.60
C THR A 84 13.64 4.77 1.40
N TYR A 85 13.13 5.89 0.88
CA TYR A 85 11.91 6.54 1.32
C TYR A 85 11.06 6.96 0.11
N GLY A 86 9.75 7.15 0.32
CA GLY A 86 8.83 7.64 -0.72
C GLY A 86 8.58 9.14 -0.59
N ARG A 87 8.42 9.83 -1.72
CA ARG A 87 7.88 11.19 -1.80
C ARG A 87 6.64 11.21 -2.67
N LEU A 88 5.60 11.89 -2.22
CA LEU A 88 4.32 12.01 -2.91
C LEU A 88 3.99 13.49 -3.08
N PHE A 89 3.58 13.87 -4.29
CA PHE A 89 3.03 15.17 -4.59
C PHE A 89 1.52 15.02 -4.79
N ILE A 90 0.76 15.59 -3.85
CA ILE A 90 -0.69 15.43 -3.80
C ILE A 90 -1.34 16.76 -4.21
N LYS A 91 -2.20 16.70 -5.23
CA LYS A 91 -2.97 17.84 -5.71
C LYS A 91 -4.40 17.35 -6.01
N ARG A 92 -5.35 17.84 -5.23
CA ARG A 92 -6.77 17.62 -5.50
C ARG A 92 -7.23 18.64 -6.55
N ASP A 93 -7.72 18.16 -7.71
CA ASP A 93 -8.36 19.05 -8.69
C ASP A 93 -9.75 19.44 -8.17
N ALA A 94 -10.05 20.74 -8.17
CA ALA A 94 -11.31 21.29 -7.67
C ALA A 94 -12.47 21.16 -8.66
N SER A 95 -12.22 20.66 -9.89
CA SER A 95 -13.23 20.48 -10.93
C SER A 95 -14.01 19.18 -10.70
N LEU A 96 -14.89 19.18 -9.69
CA LEU A 96 -15.88 18.11 -9.47
C LEU A 96 -17.15 18.31 -10.32
N GLU A 97 -17.22 19.39 -11.10
CA GLU A 97 -18.40 19.71 -11.88
C GLU A 97 -18.12 19.41 -13.36
N GLN A 98 -18.93 18.51 -13.93
CA GLN A 98 -19.01 18.11 -15.34
C GLN A 98 -18.18 16.87 -15.75
N GLY A 99 -18.70 15.69 -15.40
CA GLY A 99 -18.68 14.51 -16.26
C GLY A 99 -17.34 13.83 -16.55
N MET A 100 -16.28 14.08 -15.77
CA MET A 100 -14.93 13.59 -16.06
C MET A 100 -14.44 12.57 -15.02
N GLU A 101 -13.72 11.54 -15.51
CA GLU A 101 -13.15 10.44 -14.72
C GLU A 101 -12.53 10.91 -13.39
N MET A 102 -12.76 10.14 -12.31
CA MET A 102 -12.16 10.37 -11.00
C MET A 102 -10.63 10.32 -11.12
N ARG A 103 -9.98 11.49 -11.19
CA ARG A 103 -8.52 11.59 -11.25
C ARG A 103 -7.94 11.34 -9.87
N SER A 104 -6.94 10.47 -9.78
CA SER A 104 -6.21 10.24 -8.53
C SER A 104 -5.64 11.57 -8.01
N PRO A 105 -5.78 11.88 -6.70
CA PRO A 105 -5.20 13.08 -6.10
C PRO A 105 -3.66 13.04 -6.03
N CYS A 106 -3.04 11.88 -6.32
CA CYS A 106 -1.58 11.74 -6.40
C CYS A 106 -1.08 12.19 -7.78
N ALA A 107 -0.57 13.42 -7.86
CA ALA A 107 -0.08 14.01 -9.10
C ALA A 107 1.31 13.50 -9.49
N ALA A 108 2.17 13.19 -8.51
CA ALA A 108 3.45 12.54 -8.75
C ALA A 108 3.90 11.73 -7.53
N ALA A 109 4.72 10.72 -7.76
CA ALA A 109 5.26 9.86 -6.71
C ALA A 109 6.63 9.33 -7.12
N GLU A 110 7.56 9.26 -6.16
CA GLU A 110 8.89 8.72 -6.38
C GLU A 110 9.42 7.99 -5.15
N VAL A 111 10.39 7.11 -5.36
CA VAL A 111 11.14 6.45 -4.28
C VAL A 111 12.61 6.83 -4.42
N VAL A 112 13.19 7.29 -3.32
CA VAL A 112 14.51 7.90 -3.26
C VAL A 112 15.41 7.09 -2.32
N LYS A 113 16.67 6.89 -2.71
CA LYS A 113 17.68 6.28 -1.84
C LYS A 113 18.22 7.29 -0.85
N ILE A 114 18.51 6.85 0.37
CA ILE A 114 19.29 7.59 1.35
C ILE A 114 20.78 7.45 1.07
#